data_AF-A0A7K6SL58-F1
#
_entry.id   AF-A0A7K6SL58-F1
#
_cell.length_a   1.000
_cell.length_b   1.000
_cell.length_c   1.000
_cell.angle_alpha   90.00
_cell.angle_beta   90.00
_cell.angle_gamma   90.00
#
_symmetry.space_group_name_H-M   'P 1'
#
loop_
_entity.id
_entity.type
_entity.pdbx_description
1 polymer ?
#
loop_
_entity_poly.entity_id
_entity_poly.type
_entity_poly.pdbx_seq_one_letter_code
_entity_poly.pdbx_strand_id
1 'polypeptide(L)'
;PAFDMWRDYLGLGAALASLSPPPEPDRAGEEPPAPERADPAPAPSGKATCAFCKHNGETRQVYGGHSLRDAGGRILCPVLRSYVCPQCGATQDRAHTKRFCPLTHRGYTSVYARPARGSAGKR
;
A
#
# COMPACT_ATOMS: atom_id res chain seq x y z
N PRO A 1 3.05 38.08 -0.02
CA PRO A 1 3.00 36.72 0.57
C PRO A 1 2.53 35.75 -0.52
N ALA A 2 3.17 34.58 -0.67
CA ALA A 2 2.77 33.58 -1.66
C ALA A 2 1.59 32.77 -1.11
N PHE A 3 0.53 32.64 -1.91
CA PHE A 3 -0.63 31.80 -1.58
C PHE A 3 -0.19 30.33 -1.62
N ASP A 4 -0.29 29.64 -0.48
CA ASP A 4 0.10 28.23 -0.36
C ASP A 4 -1.18 27.40 -0.38
N MET A 5 -1.43 26.77 -1.53
CA MET A 5 -2.64 26.01 -1.81
C MET A 5 -2.96 24.98 -0.72
N TRP A 6 -1.96 24.38 -0.08
CA TRP A 6 -2.19 23.31 0.89
C TRP A 6 -2.55 23.86 2.26
N ARG A 7 -1.97 24.98 2.66
CA ARG A 7 -2.30 25.65 3.92
C ARG A 7 -3.62 26.41 3.82
N ASP A 8 -3.82 27.14 2.72
CA ASP A 8 -4.89 28.12 2.59
C ASP A 8 -6.19 27.52 2.02
N TYR A 9 -6.12 26.54 1.12
CA TYR A 9 -7.33 25.96 0.49
C TYR A 9 -7.84 24.70 1.21
N LEU A 10 -6.92 23.86 1.68
CA LEU A 10 -7.25 22.59 2.36
C LEU A 10 -7.21 22.69 3.88
N GLY A 11 -6.77 23.81 4.45
CA GLY A 11 -6.76 24.03 5.90
C GLY A 11 -5.84 23.07 6.66
N LEU A 12 -4.85 22.44 5.99
CA LEU A 12 -3.99 21.42 6.61
C LEU A 12 -3.19 21.95 7.80
N GLY A 13 -2.87 23.25 7.83
CA GLY A 13 -2.23 23.88 8.98
C GLY A 13 -3.07 23.82 10.25
N ALA A 14 -4.39 24.04 10.15
CA ALA A 14 -5.30 23.93 11.29
C ALA A 14 -5.52 22.47 11.70
N ALA A 15 -5.57 21.56 10.72
CA ALA A 15 -5.69 20.12 10.98
C ALA A 15 -4.48 19.55 11.73
N LEU A 16 -3.25 19.92 11.32
CA LEU A 16 -2.02 19.52 12.01
C LEU A 16 -1.91 20.14 13.41
N ALA A 17 -2.30 21.40 13.58
CA ALA A 17 -2.33 22.05 14.89
C ALA A 17 -3.29 21.34 15.87
N SER A 18 -4.38 20.76 15.37
CA SER A 18 -5.36 20.02 16.18
C SER A 18 -4.87 18.62 16.60
N LEU A 19 -3.88 18.07 15.88
CA LEU A 19 -3.28 16.76 16.18
C LEU A 19 -1.98 16.86 16.96
N SER A 20 -1.41 18.06 17.10
CA SER A 20 -0.22 18.27 17.94
C SER A 20 -0.65 18.23 19.40
N PRO A 21 -0.12 17.29 20.22
CA PRO A 21 -0.26 17.41 21.66
C PRO A 21 0.44 18.69 22.15
N PRO A 22 -0.02 19.29 23.26
CA PRO A 22 0.68 20.41 23.88
C PRO A 22 2.10 20.00 24.28
N PRO A 23 3.07 20.94 24.33
CA PRO A 23 4.39 20.63 24.86
C PRO A 23 4.26 20.26 26.34
N GLU A 24 4.49 18.98 26.63
CA GLU A 24 4.50 18.44 27.99
C GLU A 24 5.56 19.15 28.84
N PRO A 25 5.25 19.62 30.06
CA PRO A 25 6.27 20.13 30.97
C PRO A 25 7.10 18.97 31.53
N ASP A 26 8.42 19.15 31.50
CA ASP A 26 9.45 18.20 31.93
C ASP A 26 9.08 17.46 33.24
N ARG A 27 8.74 16.18 33.11
CA ARG A 27 8.68 15.22 34.23
C ARG A 27 9.65 14.08 33.98
N ALA A 28 10.70 14.09 34.79
CA ALA A 28 11.65 13.00 34.94
C ALA A 28 10.96 11.72 35.45
N GLY A 29 11.31 10.60 34.84
CA GLY A 29 11.24 9.24 35.41
C GLY A 29 9.85 8.61 35.56
N GLU A 30 9.47 7.75 34.60
CA GLU A 30 8.98 6.38 34.84
C GLU A 30 8.82 5.68 33.48
N GLU A 31 9.51 4.56 33.26
CA GLU A 31 9.38 3.72 32.06
C GLU A 31 8.05 2.93 32.13
N PRO A 32 7.17 2.98 31.11
CA PRO A 32 5.97 2.13 31.11
C PRO A 32 6.35 0.66 30.84
N PRO A 33 5.74 -0.31 31.56
CA PRO A 33 6.05 -1.72 31.36
C PRO A 33 5.62 -2.20 29.97
N ALA A 34 6.54 -2.92 29.32
CA ALA A 34 6.38 -3.52 28.01
C ALA A 34 5.10 -4.37 27.90
N PRO A 35 4.33 -4.28 26.80
CA PRO A 35 3.25 -5.23 26.56
C PRO A 35 3.84 -6.61 26.25
N GLU A 36 3.26 -7.57 26.94
CA GLU A 36 3.59 -8.99 26.96
C GLU A 36 3.72 -9.62 25.57
N ARG A 37 4.60 -10.62 25.54
CA ARG A 37 5.10 -11.35 24.39
C ARG A 37 3.99 -12.17 23.75
N ALA A 38 3.40 -11.66 22.68
CA ALA A 38 2.81 -12.53 21.67
C ALA A 38 3.96 -13.21 20.91
N ASP A 39 3.95 -14.53 20.89
CA ASP A 39 4.97 -15.39 20.29
C ASP A 39 5.40 -14.90 18.90
N PRO A 40 6.70 -14.64 18.63
CA PRO A 40 7.16 -14.57 17.27
C PRO A 40 7.13 -15.99 16.70
N ALA A 41 6.05 -16.31 15.99
CA ALA A 41 6.00 -17.44 15.07
C ALA A 41 7.31 -17.50 14.25
N PRO A 42 7.84 -18.72 14.00
CA PRO A 42 9.24 -18.91 13.66
C PRO A 42 9.61 -18.14 12.40
N ALA A 43 10.65 -17.31 12.53
CA ALA A 43 11.33 -16.69 11.42
C ALA A 43 11.71 -17.76 10.39
N PRO A 44 11.31 -17.65 9.11
CA PRO A 44 12.00 -18.37 8.07
C PRO A 44 13.36 -17.69 7.89
N SER A 45 14.36 -18.30 8.52
CA SER A 45 15.77 -18.06 8.28
C SER A 45 16.04 -18.23 6.78
N GLY A 46 16.34 -17.12 6.12
CA GLY A 46 16.59 -17.04 4.68
C GLY A 46 16.37 -15.60 4.25
N LYS A 47 17.29 -15.02 3.49
CA LYS A 47 17.29 -13.60 3.10
C LYS A 47 16.18 -13.30 2.07
N ALA A 48 14.93 -13.49 2.47
CA ALA A 48 13.73 -13.33 1.68
C ALA A 48 13.31 -11.86 1.72
N THR A 49 13.63 -11.11 0.66
CA THR A 49 13.24 -9.71 0.53
C THR A 49 11.98 -9.62 -0.34
N CYS A 50 10.91 -9.03 0.18
CA CYS A 50 9.68 -8.81 -0.57
C CYS A 50 9.81 -7.61 -1.51
N ALA A 51 9.81 -7.87 -2.82
CA ALA A 51 9.86 -6.83 -3.84
C ALA A 51 8.63 -5.90 -3.82
N PHE A 52 7.46 -6.40 -3.42
CA PHE A 52 6.23 -5.60 -3.36
C PHE A 52 6.27 -4.58 -2.22
N CYS A 53 6.55 -5.03 -1.00
CA CYS A 53 6.72 -4.13 0.15
C CYS A 53 7.88 -3.15 -0.07
N LYS A 54 8.98 -3.60 -0.69
CA LYS A 54 10.09 -2.71 -1.08
C LYS A 54 9.65 -1.61 -2.06
N HIS A 55 8.80 -1.94 -3.03
CA HIS A 55 8.26 -0.95 -3.97
C HIS A 55 7.32 0.05 -3.30
N ASN A 56 6.52 -0.40 -2.33
CA ASN A 56 5.63 0.47 -1.57
C ASN A 56 6.37 1.39 -0.58
N GLY A 57 7.69 1.27 -0.44
CA GLY A 57 8.48 2.07 0.49
C GLY A 57 8.37 1.60 1.94
N GLU A 58 7.98 0.35 2.18
CA GLU A 58 7.92 -0.22 3.53
C GLU A 58 9.30 -0.28 4.19
N THR A 59 9.32 -0.34 5.52
CA THR A 59 10.58 -0.43 6.27
C THR A 59 11.29 -1.77 6.06
N ARG A 60 12.61 -1.79 6.31
CA ARG A 60 13.44 -2.99 6.17
C ARG A 60 12.98 -4.17 7.00
N GLN A 61 12.39 -3.91 8.17
CA GLN A 61 11.80 -4.93 9.02
C GLN A 61 10.60 -5.62 8.36
N VAL A 62 9.77 -4.84 7.64
CA VAL A 62 8.56 -5.35 6.97
C VAL A 62 8.92 -6.11 5.70
N TYR A 63 9.70 -5.52 4.79
CA TYR A 63 10.02 -6.19 3.52
C TYR A 63 11.08 -7.30 3.69
N GLY A 64 11.90 -7.27 4.74
CA GLY A 64 12.96 -8.25 4.97
C GLY A 64 12.51 -9.52 5.68
N GLY A 65 11.26 -9.59 6.14
CA GLY A 65 10.70 -10.74 6.87
C GLY A 65 10.00 -11.78 6.00
N HIS A 66 9.83 -11.54 4.68
CA HIS A 66 9.10 -12.47 3.80
C HIS A 66 9.47 -12.31 2.32
N SER A 67 9.22 -13.36 1.54
CA SER A 67 9.31 -13.33 0.07
C SER A 67 7.98 -12.90 -0.57
N LEU A 68 8.02 -12.33 -1.78
CA LEU A 68 6.79 -11.98 -2.50
C LEU A 68 6.00 -13.24 -2.92
N ARG A 69 6.71 -14.22 -3.49
CA ARG A 69 6.15 -15.46 -4.03
C ARG A 69 7.00 -16.65 -3.61
N ASP A 70 6.34 -17.78 -3.40
CA ASP A 70 6.95 -19.09 -3.17
C ASP A 70 7.37 -19.76 -4.50
N ALA A 71 8.17 -20.83 -4.44
CA ALA A 71 8.54 -21.64 -5.60
C ALA A 71 7.31 -22.24 -6.32
N GLY A 72 6.23 -22.51 -5.57
CA GLY A 72 4.94 -22.94 -6.12
C GLY A 72 4.07 -21.83 -6.71
N GLY A 73 4.59 -20.60 -6.87
CA GLY A 73 3.87 -19.48 -7.49
C GLY A 73 2.81 -18.79 -6.61
N ARG A 74 2.61 -19.27 -5.36
CA ARG A 74 1.70 -18.69 -4.37
C ARG A 74 2.25 -17.39 -3.79
N ILE A 75 1.37 -16.42 -3.50
CA ILE A 75 1.75 -15.18 -2.82
C ILE A 75 1.96 -15.42 -1.32
N LEU A 76 3.14 -15.07 -0.82
CA LEU A 76 3.47 -15.13 0.61
C LEU A 76 3.36 -13.77 1.31
N CYS A 77 3.43 -12.67 0.55
CA CYS A 77 3.35 -11.33 1.13
C CYS A 77 2.00 -11.07 1.82
N PRO A 78 1.97 -10.79 3.13
CA PRO A 78 0.71 -10.60 3.87
C PRO A 78 -0.08 -9.41 3.35
N VAL A 79 0.59 -8.31 3.00
CA VAL A 79 -0.04 -7.09 2.45
C VAL A 79 -0.74 -7.38 1.13
N LEU A 80 -0.08 -8.12 0.24
CA LEU A 80 -0.68 -8.49 -1.04
C LEU A 80 -1.78 -9.54 -0.84
N ARG A 81 -1.64 -10.48 0.10
CA ARG A 81 -2.65 -11.51 0.40
C ARG A 81 -3.97 -10.92 0.90
N SER A 82 -3.92 -9.86 1.72
CA SER A 82 -5.13 -9.14 2.15
C SER A 82 -5.80 -8.32 1.05
N TYR A 83 -5.10 -8.07 -0.06
CA TYR A 83 -5.66 -7.33 -1.18
C TYR A 83 -6.63 -8.21 -1.98
N VAL A 84 -7.87 -7.73 -2.10
CA VAL A 84 -8.90 -8.34 -2.95
C VAL A 84 -8.89 -7.62 -4.29
N CYS A 85 -8.66 -8.35 -5.38
CA CYS A 85 -8.70 -7.75 -6.71
C CYS A 85 -10.12 -7.27 -7.03
N PRO A 86 -10.35 -5.98 -7.33
CA PRO A 86 -11.71 -5.45 -7.57
C PRO A 86 -12.34 -5.94 -8.88
N GLN A 87 -11.58 -6.58 -9.77
CA GLN A 87 -12.09 -7.06 -11.06
C GLN A 87 -12.48 -8.54 -11.03
N CYS A 88 -11.74 -9.37 -10.30
CA CYS A 88 -11.96 -10.82 -10.28
C CYS A 88 -12.23 -11.39 -8.88
N GLY A 89 -12.10 -10.59 -7.82
CA GLY A 89 -12.27 -11.01 -6.43
C GLY A 89 -11.16 -11.91 -5.89
N ALA A 90 -10.08 -12.17 -6.64
CA ALA A 90 -9.01 -13.04 -6.16
C ALA A 90 -8.29 -12.42 -4.95
N THR A 91 -7.97 -13.26 -3.96
CA THR A 91 -7.34 -12.92 -2.68
C THR A 91 -6.36 -14.02 -2.25
N GLN A 92 -5.62 -13.79 -1.16
CA GLN A 92 -4.69 -14.75 -0.55
C GLN A 92 -3.64 -15.27 -1.55
N ASP A 93 -3.60 -16.59 -1.79
CA ASP A 93 -2.57 -17.23 -2.63
C ASP A 93 -2.63 -16.79 -4.10
N ARG A 94 -3.81 -16.33 -4.55
CA ARG A 94 -4.06 -15.84 -5.92
C ARG A 94 -4.16 -14.32 -5.99
N ALA A 95 -3.82 -13.62 -4.91
CA ALA A 95 -3.88 -12.18 -4.88
C ALA A 95 -2.95 -11.54 -5.91
N HIS A 96 -3.42 -10.45 -6.50
CA HIS A 96 -2.66 -9.69 -7.48
C HIS A 96 -3.19 -8.26 -7.53
N THR A 97 -2.37 -7.33 -8.00
CA THR A 97 -2.82 -5.97 -8.27
C THR A 97 -3.63 -5.93 -9.57
N LYS A 98 -4.51 -4.95 -9.72
CA LYS A 98 -5.38 -4.74 -10.90
C LYS A 98 -4.67 -4.92 -12.25
N ARG A 99 -3.40 -4.50 -12.35
CA ARG A 99 -2.60 -4.62 -13.57
C ARG A 99 -2.31 -6.07 -13.98
N PHE A 100 -2.09 -6.95 -13.00
CA PHE A 100 -1.78 -8.36 -13.23
C PHE A 100 -3.03 -9.25 -13.14
N CYS A 101 -4.23 -8.64 -13.19
CA CYS A 101 -5.46 -9.39 -13.20
C CYS A 101 -5.65 -10.10 -14.55
N PRO A 102 -5.95 -11.41 -14.56
CA PRO A 102 -6.18 -12.15 -15.81
C PRO A 102 -7.38 -11.61 -16.59
N LEU A 103 -8.33 -10.94 -15.91
CA LEU A 103 -9.49 -10.32 -16.55
C LEU A 103 -9.15 -8.94 -17.17
N THR A 104 -8.04 -8.29 -16.79
CA THR A 104 -7.64 -6.98 -17.34
C THR A 104 -7.23 -7.08 -18.81
N HIS A 105 -6.67 -8.21 -19.24
CA HIS A 105 -6.23 -8.39 -20.63
C HIS A 105 -7.37 -8.33 -21.65
N ARG A 106 -8.63 -8.40 -21.20
CA ARG A 106 -9.83 -8.34 -22.04
C ARG A 106 -10.62 -7.04 -21.91
N GLY A 107 -10.09 -6.05 -21.20
CA GLY A 107 -10.81 -4.81 -20.89
C GLY A 107 -9.98 -3.66 -20.33
N TYR A 108 -8.65 -3.60 -20.58
CA TYR A 108 -7.87 -2.40 -20.28
C TYR A 108 -8.25 -1.28 -21.28
N THR A 109 -9.40 -0.66 -21.05
CA THR A 109 -9.77 0.60 -21.70
C THR A 109 -9.13 1.71 -20.87
N SER A 110 -8.06 2.32 -21.37
CA SER A 110 -7.55 3.53 -20.75
C SER A 110 -8.64 4.60 -20.82
N VAL A 111 -8.79 5.40 -19.77
CA VAL A 111 -9.74 6.53 -19.76
C VAL A 111 -9.38 7.56 -20.84
N TYR A 112 -8.13 7.52 -21.33
CA TYR A 112 -7.62 8.33 -22.44
C TYR A 112 -7.79 7.67 -23.81
N ALA A 113 -8.40 6.49 -23.91
CA ALA A 113 -8.73 5.89 -25.19
C ALA A 113 -9.78 6.77 -25.86
N ARG A 114 -9.34 7.61 -26.81
CA ARG A 114 -10.23 8.43 -27.62
C ARG A 114 -11.21 7.48 -28.32
N PRO A 115 -12.54 7.68 -28.22
CA PRO A 115 -13.46 6.88 -28.99
C PRO A 115 -13.11 7.05 -30.47
N ALA A 116 -12.98 5.93 -31.19
CA ALA A 116 -12.72 5.96 -32.63
C ALA A 116 -13.89 6.70 -33.29
N ARG A 117 -13.63 7.92 -33.75
CA ARG A 117 -14.59 8.66 -34.57
C ARG A 117 -14.88 7.80 -35.79
N GLY A 118 -16.08 7.23 -35.85
CA GLY A 118 -16.54 6.47 -37.01
C GLY A 118 -16.41 7.33 -38.25
N SER A 119 -15.65 6.84 -39.22
CA SER A 119 -15.58 7.39 -40.57
C SER A 119 -16.90 7.11 -41.30
N ALA A 120 -17.95 7.82 -40.91
CA ALA A 120 -19.24 7.86 -41.61
C ALA A 120 -19.38 9.25 -42.23
N GLY A 121 -18.97 9.41 -43.49
CA GLY A 121 -19.09 10.69 -44.18
C GLY A 121 -18.26 10.81 -45.45
N LYS A 122 -18.51 9.96 -46.44
CA LYS A 122 -18.28 10.30 -47.85
C LYS A 122 -19.56 9.96 -48.62
N ARG A 123 -20.28 11.00 -49.00
CA ARG A 123 -21.23 11.03 -50.12
C ARG A 123 -20.86 12.25 -50.96
#